data_AF-A0A1B6GQL1-F1
#
_entry.id   AF-A0A1B6GQL1-F1
#
_cell.length_a   1.000
_cell.length_b   1.000
_cell.length_c   1.000
_cell.angle_alpha   90.00
_cell.angle_beta   90.00
_cell.angle_gamma   90.00
#
_symmetry.space_group_name_H-M   'P 1'
#
loop_
_entity.id
_entity.type
_entity.pdbx_description
1 polymer ?
#
loop_
_entity_poly.entity_id
_entity_poly.type
_entity_poly.pdbx_seq_one_letter_code
_entity_poly.pdbx_strand_id
1 'polypeptide(L)'
;FHQAKLNKEIQDLSKDLAWKEALAAKLAESNTMEASIKHGNEEDIGELKAQINSLIHEKEELEQQLKNHRNSNIDHKLAEQRRKRVKELEEKITALNKKVVDQDRIIKMKERNEEKIKTLNKEIMSMKQMKVRLINQMKSDGEKYRQWRSTREQEMCKLRQQNRQKETKFVKMETYYQKQQTVYKRKLEESASVIKRLKDTLALQKNAREKKSLLGNTDKVNHWVSQEFTAMVNTLEAERTLDNLIEDRSLLAKELAKLKDSLREPNLQEEERNKINSQIKTLDEDLELRSTQIVDLKQKLQSLDSYQDNKSKNRWDCIQTMADAKIALKYVFETANTYLTELHKDKSSKESALNELQDSYNAVVSQLAEKEELLKQETLKLKRAESDHTDKVFVLLNKLQEQEKVSKGSTFPLQELNNVSEENAKKIIQQQQQKIEELEKQLEKRKGSKSKSSKASDNWNAVLTPKTTKQFFEESDEDLENLDDSMNDPDWRNTPIYRRLLSLKSESRAMPVKRNIDGQPSCGCRGDCSTRLCSCRKLEVHCTGNCRCEDQSCKNKDKSVNESNKSLKDESPSSDGDVTFKKPR
;
A
#
# COMPACT_ATOMS: atom_id res chain seq x y z
N PHE A 1 -12.22 10.40 17.52
CA PHE A 1 -12.70 10.65 18.90
C PHE A 1 -12.11 11.92 19.53
N HIS A 2 -10.78 12.10 19.60
CA HIS A 2 -10.19 13.29 20.25
C HIS A 2 -10.56 14.64 19.60
N GLN A 3 -10.48 14.76 18.26
CA GLN A 3 -10.91 15.98 17.54
C GLN A 3 -12.40 16.31 17.71
N ALA A 4 -13.27 15.31 17.84
CA ALA A 4 -14.70 15.53 18.06
C ALA A 4 -14.97 16.10 19.46
N LYS A 5 -14.20 15.64 20.46
CA LYS A 5 -14.26 16.16 21.83
C LYS A 5 -13.79 17.62 21.90
N LEU A 6 -12.65 17.95 21.29
CA LEU A 6 -12.14 19.32 21.19
C LEU A 6 -13.13 20.26 20.47
N ASN A 7 -13.75 19.81 19.37
CA ASN A 7 -14.78 20.60 18.68
C ASN A 7 -16.01 20.85 19.55
N LYS A 8 -16.45 19.85 20.30
CA LYS A 8 -17.58 19.98 21.23
C LYS A 8 -17.25 20.99 22.35
N GLU A 9 -16.07 20.89 22.95
CA GLU A 9 -15.58 21.84 23.96
C GLU A 9 -15.48 23.28 23.41
N ILE A 10 -15.03 23.46 22.18
CA ILE A 10 -15.00 24.78 21.51
C ILE A 10 -16.42 25.32 21.27
N GLN A 11 -17.37 24.46 20.88
CA GLN A 11 -18.77 24.85 20.68
C GLN A 11 -19.44 25.23 22.00
N ASP A 12 -19.26 24.43 23.05
CA ASP A 12 -19.82 24.69 24.37
C ASP A 12 -19.23 25.99 24.95
N LEU A 13 -17.90 26.17 24.89
CA LEU A 13 -17.25 27.42 25.25
C LEU A 13 -17.75 28.62 24.43
N SER A 14 -18.08 28.43 23.16
CA SER A 14 -18.62 29.52 22.32
C SER A 14 -20.02 29.94 22.74
N LYS A 15 -20.87 28.99 23.15
CA LYS A 15 -22.21 29.27 23.66
C LYS A 15 -22.15 29.98 25.02
N ASP A 16 -21.31 29.48 25.93
CA ASP A 16 -21.13 30.06 27.26
C ASP A 16 -20.59 31.49 27.18
N LEU A 17 -19.66 31.72 26.25
CA LEU A 17 -19.06 33.02 25.99
C LEU A 17 -20.11 33.99 25.42
N ALA A 18 -20.94 33.56 24.47
CA ALA A 18 -22.03 34.37 23.94
C ALA A 18 -23.07 34.73 25.02
N TRP A 19 -23.42 33.78 25.90
CA TRP A 19 -24.35 34.03 27.00
C TRP A 19 -23.77 35.01 28.02
N LYS A 20 -22.49 34.85 28.41
CA LYS A 20 -21.81 35.76 29.34
C LYS A 20 -21.58 37.15 28.74
N GLU A 21 -21.26 37.25 27.45
CA GLU A 21 -21.18 38.54 26.74
C GLU A 21 -22.54 39.26 26.71
N ALA A 22 -23.62 38.55 26.42
CA ALA A 22 -24.97 39.11 26.44
C ALA A 22 -25.39 39.58 27.86
N LEU A 23 -25.04 38.81 28.89
CA LEU A 23 -25.29 39.17 30.28
C LEU A 23 -24.47 40.41 30.69
N ALA A 24 -23.18 40.45 30.34
CA ALA A 24 -22.31 41.59 30.61
C ALA A 24 -22.78 42.85 29.88
N ALA A 25 -23.26 42.72 28.63
CA ALA A 25 -23.84 43.82 27.86
C ALA A 25 -25.10 44.38 28.52
N LYS A 26 -26.05 43.53 28.93
CA LYS A 26 -27.27 43.96 29.63
C LYS A 26 -26.97 44.63 30.97
N LEU A 27 -26.03 44.09 31.73
CA LEU A 27 -25.59 44.70 33.00
C LEU A 27 -24.89 46.03 32.77
N ALA A 28 -24.05 46.14 31.74
CA ALA A 28 -23.40 47.39 31.37
C ALA A 28 -24.43 48.43 30.91
N GLU A 29 -25.42 48.07 30.10
CA GLU A 29 -26.49 48.96 29.63
C GLU A 29 -27.35 49.49 30.79
N SER A 30 -27.80 48.59 31.67
CA SER A 30 -28.51 48.97 32.91
C SER A 30 -27.66 49.90 33.79
N ASN A 31 -26.36 49.62 33.91
CA ASN A 31 -25.44 50.40 34.72
C ASN A 31 -25.08 51.76 34.10
N THR A 32 -25.09 51.89 32.75
CA THR A 32 -24.93 53.17 32.05
C THR A 32 -26.16 54.05 32.17
N MET A 33 -27.36 53.46 32.14
CA MET A 33 -28.61 54.17 32.41
C MET A 33 -28.63 54.72 33.85
N GLU A 34 -28.09 53.95 34.81
CA GLU A 34 -27.89 54.39 36.20
C GLU A 34 -26.72 55.39 36.37
N ALA A 35 -25.75 55.45 35.46
CA ALA A 35 -24.60 56.34 35.55
C ALA A 35 -24.96 57.81 35.26
N SER A 36 -25.85 58.07 34.30
CA SER A 36 -26.40 59.42 34.07
C SER A 36 -27.18 59.95 35.28
N ILE A 37 -27.75 59.02 36.07
CA ILE A 37 -28.46 59.32 37.32
C ILE A 37 -27.48 59.55 38.49
N LYS A 38 -26.28 58.95 38.46
CA LYS A 38 -25.27 59.09 39.53
C LYS A 38 -24.64 60.48 39.61
N HIS A 39 -24.30 61.11 38.48
CA HIS A 39 -23.65 62.43 38.51
C HIS A 39 -24.59 63.50 39.07
N GLY A 40 -25.87 63.46 38.68
CA GLY A 40 -26.91 64.27 39.32
C GLY A 40 -27.10 63.92 40.79
N ASN A 41 -27.22 62.63 41.13
CA ASN A 41 -27.46 62.22 42.53
C ASN A 41 -26.30 62.53 43.50
N GLU A 42 -25.03 62.50 43.10
CA GLU A 42 -23.91 62.82 44.00
C GLU A 42 -23.87 64.32 44.35
N GLU A 43 -24.12 65.19 43.37
CA GLU A 43 -24.27 66.64 43.56
C GLU A 43 -25.56 66.95 44.35
N ASP A 44 -26.68 66.32 43.97
CA ASP A 44 -27.98 66.45 44.65
C ASP A 44 -27.90 65.98 46.10
N ILE A 45 -27.19 64.89 46.43
CA ILE A 45 -26.98 64.45 47.83
C ILE A 45 -26.22 65.53 48.61
N GLY A 46 -25.21 66.15 48.01
CA GLY A 46 -24.44 67.23 48.61
C GLY A 46 -25.33 68.44 48.93
N GLU A 47 -26.15 68.84 47.96
CA GLU A 47 -27.11 69.93 48.09
C GLU A 47 -28.23 69.62 49.10
N LEU A 48 -28.81 68.42 49.06
CA LEU A 48 -29.84 67.96 49.99
C LEU A 48 -29.30 67.90 51.42
N LYS A 49 -28.06 67.45 51.63
CA LYS A 49 -27.40 67.49 52.94
C LYS A 49 -27.17 68.92 53.44
N ALA A 50 -26.77 69.83 52.55
CA ALA A 50 -26.61 71.25 52.90
C ALA A 50 -27.96 71.91 53.26
N GLN A 51 -29.03 71.60 52.51
CA GLN A 51 -30.40 72.05 52.80
C GLN A 51 -30.93 71.47 54.12
N ILE A 52 -30.68 70.17 54.40
CA ILE A 52 -31.01 69.55 55.69
C ILE A 52 -30.32 70.29 56.84
N ASN A 53 -29.02 70.59 56.71
CA ASN A 53 -28.28 71.32 57.74
C ASN A 53 -28.82 72.75 57.95
N SER A 54 -29.16 73.46 56.87
CA SER A 54 -29.77 74.79 56.96
C SER A 54 -31.14 74.76 57.66
N LEU A 55 -31.98 73.76 57.35
CA LEU A 55 -33.30 73.60 57.98
C LEU A 55 -33.20 73.15 59.43
N ILE A 56 -32.18 72.35 59.79
CA ILE A 56 -31.86 72.00 61.18
C ILE A 56 -31.50 73.27 61.96
N HIS A 57 -30.65 74.13 61.40
CA HIS A 57 -30.28 75.40 62.04
C HIS A 57 -31.49 76.33 62.21
N GLU A 58 -32.35 76.50 61.20
CA GLU A 58 -33.60 77.29 61.29
C GLU A 58 -34.55 76.72 62.35
N LYS A 59 -34.65 75.38 62.45
CA LYS A 59 -35.45 74.69 63.46
C LYS A 59 -34.91 74.93 64.86
N GLU A 60 -33.61 74.74 65.08
CA GLU A 60 -32.94 74.93 66.38
C GLU A 60 -33.09 76.38 66.87
N GLU A 61 -32.97 77.35 65.97
CA GLU A 61 -33.18 78.76 66.26
C GLU A 61 -34.64 79.06 66.68
N LEU A 62 -35.63 78.53 65.96
CA LEU A 62 -37.05 78.67 66.30
C LEU A 62 -37.43 77.94 67.61
N GLU A 63 -36.83 76.79 67.89
CA GLU A 63 -36.98 76.07 69.15
C GLU A 63 -36.35 76.83 70.32
N GLN A 64 -35.18 77.45 70.12
CA GLN A 64 -34.52 78.28 71.12
C GLN A 64 -35.34 79.54 71.41
N GLN A 65 -35.90 80.18 70.39
CA GLN A 65 -36.85 81.27 70.55
C GLN A 65 -38.11 80.82 71.33
N LEU A 66 -38.67 79.64 71.03
CA LEU A 66 -39.80 79.07 71.79
C LEU A 66 -39.46 78.77 73.26
N LYS A 67 -38.23 78.29 73.55
CA LYS A 67 -37.75 78.09 74.93
C LYS A 67 -37.59 79.41 75.68
N ASN A 68 -37.03 80.44 75.03
CA ASN A 68 -36.81 81.76 75.64
C ASN A 68 -38.13 82.52 75.90
N HIS A 69 -39.16 82.31 75.07
CA HIS A 69 -40.48 82.93 75.24
C HIS A 69 -41.40 82.25 76.28
N ARG A 70 -41.04 81.08 76.81
CA ARG A 70 -41.83 80.39 77.85
C ARG A 70 -41.89 81.16 79.18
N ASN A 71 -41.03 82.16 79.37
CA ASN A 71 -40.90 82.97 80.58
C ASN A 71 -41.51 84.38 80.47
N SER A 72 -42.22 84.72 79.39
CA SER A 72 -42.84 86.04 79.16
C SER A 72 -44.30 85.91 78.70
N ASN A 73 -45.21 86.67 79.32
CA ASN A 73 -46.65 86.56 79.14
C ASN A 73 -47.14 87.29 77.87
N ILE A 74 -46.87 86.73 76.68
CA ILE A 74 -47.35 87.25 75.37
C ILE A 74 -47.86 86.11 74.46
N ASP A 75 -49.08 86.34 73.95
CA ASP A 75 -49.83 85.76 72.81
C ASP A 75 -49.67 84.26 72.46
N HIS A 76 -50.63 83.45 72.92
CA HIS A 76 -50.75 82.00 72.64
C HIS A 76 -50.71 81.69 71.12
N LYS A 77 -51.18 82.61 70.28
CA LYS A 77 -51.27 82.46 68.83
C LYS A 77 -49.91 82.43 68.13
N LEU A 78 -48.95 83.23 68.60
CA LEU A 78 -47.59 83.31 68.02
C LEU A 78 -46.74 82.08 68.39
N ALA A 79 -46.87 81.60 69.62
CA ALA A 79 -46.20 80.38 70.07
C ALA A 79 -46.75 79.13 69.36
N GLU A 80 -48.04 79.10 69.04
CA GLU A 80 -48.67 78.01 68.29
C GLU A 80 -48.29 78.02 66.80
N GLN A 81 -48.21 79.21 66.18
CA GLN A 81 -47.72 79.38 64.81
C GLN A 81 -46.24 78.93 64.66
N ARG A 82 -45.38 79.28 65.63
CA ARG A 82 -43.97 78.85 65.64
C ARG A 82 -43.83 77.33 65.86
N ARG A 83 -44.66 76.73 66.72
CA ARG A 83 -44.71 75.26 66.88
C ARG A 83 -45.14 74.55 65.60
N LYS A 84 -46.12 75.10 64.89
CA LYS A 84 -46.53 74.58 63.58
C LYS A 84 -45.40 74.67 62.56
N ARG A 85 -44.66 75.78 62.54
CA ARG A 85 -43.49 75.96 61.66
C ARG A 85 -42.34 74.99 61.99
N VAL A 86 -42.05 74.75 63.27
CA VAL A 86 -41.06 73.73 63.68
C VAL A 86 -41.47 72.34 63.22
N LYS A 87 -42.75 71.96 63.41
CA LYS A 87 -43.28 70.67 62.94
C LYS A 87 -43.18 70.53 61.41
N GLU A 88 -43.47 71.57 60.66
CA GLU A 88 -43.30 71.60 59.20
C GLU A 88 -41.82 71.47 58.78
N LEU A 89 -40.89 72.10 59.51
CA LEU A 89 -39.45 71.94 59.27
C LEU A 89 -38.98 70.51 59.60
N GLU A 90 -39.48 69.89 60.67
CA GLU A 90 -39.23 68.49 61.01
C GLU A 90 -39.73 67.51 59.94
N GLU A 91 -40.94 67.73 59.42
CA GLU A 91 -41.51 66.95 58.32
C GLU A 91 -40.69 67.12 57.03
N LYS A 92 -40.17 68.31 56.76
CA LYS A 92 -39.26 68.56 55.62
C LYS A 92 -37.89 67.89 55.81
N ILE A 93 -37.29 67.98 56.99
CA ILE A 93 -36.00 67.34 57.30
C ILE A 93 -36.11 65.81 57.19
N THR A 94 -37.18 65.21 57.70
CA THR A 94 -37.40 63.76 57.58
C THR A 94 -37.62 63.32 56.13
N ALA A 95 -38.36 64.10 55.33
CA ALA A 95 -38.55 63.84 53.91
C ALA A 95 -37.24 63.96 53.11
N LEU A 96 -36.41 64.97 53.38
CA LEU A 96 -35.11 65.14 52.72
C LEU A 96 -34.11 64.06 53.14
N ASN A 97 -34.06 63.68 54.42
CA ASN A 97 -33.23 62.57 54.89
C ASN A 97 -33.61 61.25 54.21
N LYS A 98 -34.91 61.00 54.01
CA LYS A 98 -35.37 59.83 53.25
C LYS A 98 -34.84 59.82 51.81
N LYS A 99 -34.88 60.96 51.12
CA LYS A 99 -34.31 61.11 49.77
C LYS A 99 -32.81 60.83 49.73
N VAL A 100 -32.05 61.33 50.70
CA VAL A 100 -30.60 61.06 50.80
C VAL A 100 -30.31 59.58 51.02
N VAL A 101 -31.07 58.90 51.87
CA VAL A 101 -30.92 57.45 52.11
C VAL A 101 -31.27 56.64 50.87
N ASP A 102 -32.33 57.01 50.15
CA ASP A 102 -32.74 56.34 48.90
C ASP A 102 -31.68 56.52 47.79
N GLN A 103 -31.07 57.71 47.66
CA GLN A 103 -29.96 57.96 46.72
C GLN A 103 -28.68 57.19 47.11
N ASP A 104 -28.30 57.13 48.39
CA ASP A 104 -27.15 56.34 48.89
C ASP A 104 -27.32 54.83 48.61
N ARG A 105 -28.56 54.32 48.74
CA ARG A 105 -28.89 52.93 48.40
C ARG A 105 -28.67 52.64 46.91
N ILE A 106 -29.03 53.58 46.03
CA ILE A 106 -28.83 53.45 44.57
C ILE A 106 -27.33 53.42 44.24
N ILE A 107 -26.52 54.29 44.84
CA ILE A 107 -25.06 54.33 44.63
C ILE A 107 -24.41 53.00 45.04
N LYS A 108 -24.74 52.47 46.22
CA LYS A 108 -24.21 51.17 46.69
C LYS A 108 -24.65 50.00 45.81
N MET A 109 -25.85 50.05 45.23
CA MET A 109 -26.30 49.02 44.27
C MET A 109 -25.48 49.08 42.98
N LYS A 110 -25.19 50.29 42.49
CA LYS A 110 -24.38 50.53 41.30
C LYS A 110 -22.92 50.07 41.46
N GLU A 111 -22.28 50.39 42.58
CA GLU A 111 -20.90 49.95 42.86
C GLU A 111 -20.76 48.41 42.84
N ARG A 112 -21.75 47.71 43.43
CA ARG A 112 -21.81 46.24 43.36
C ARG A 112 -22.05 45.74 41.93
N ASN A 113 -22.84 46.45 41.13
CA ASN A 113 -23.05 46.11 39.72
C ASN A 113 -21.79 46.34 38.89
N GLU A 114 -21.03 47.41 39.12
CA GLU A 114 -19.75 47.69 38.47
C GLU A 114 -18.69 46.61 38.78
N GLU A 115 -18.62 46.12 40.03
CA GLU A 115 -17.70 45.05 40.41
C GLU A 115 -18.08 43.70 39.76
N LYS A 116 -19.38 43.40 39.67
CA LYS A 116 -19.89 42.23 38.92
C LYS A 116 -19.54 42.32 37.43
N ILE A 117 -19.70 43.49 36.81
CA ILE A 117 -19.34 43.71 35.39
C ILE A 117 -17.83 43.50 35.20
N LYS A 118 -16.97 44.04 36.09
CA LYS A 118 -15.52 43.83 36.04
C LYS A 118 -15.15 42.35 36.13
N THR A 119 -15.81 41.61 36.99
CA THR A 119 -15.57 40.16 37.17
C THR A 119 -16.01 39.38 35.93
N LEU A 120 -17.22 39.65 35.41
CA LEU A 120 -17.72 39.05 34.17
C LEU A 120 -16.81 39.34 32.98
N ASN A 121 -16.30 40.56 32.85
CA ASN A 121 -15.36 40.92 31.78
C ASN A 121 -14.03 40.16 31.87
N LYS A 122 -13.49 39.95 33.09
CA LYS A 122 -12.29 39.12 33.30
C LYS A 122 -12.54 37.66 32.89
N GLU A 123 -13.70 37.11 33.24
CA GLU A 123 -14.08 35.75 32.86
C GLU A 123 -14.27 35.60 31.35
N ILE A 124 -14.92 36.58 30.69
CA ILE A 124 -15.07 36.61 29.22
C ILE A 124 -13.70 36.60 28.54
N MET A 125 -12.75 37.42 29.01
CA MET A 125 -11.39 37.44 28.47
C MET A 125 -10.67 36.10 28.64
N SER A 126 -10.78 35.48 29.81
CA SER A 126 -10.22 34.15 30.08
C SER A 126 -10.82 33.07 29.15
N MET A 127 -12.14 33.06 28.97
CA MET A 127 -12.82 32.13 28.05
C MET A 127 -12.42 32.37 26.59
N LYS A 128 -12.25 33.62 26.15
CA LYS A 128 -11.74 33.95 24.80
C LYS A 128 -10.34 33.37 24.59
N GLN A 129 -9.44 33.56 25.55
CA GLN A 129 -8.09 32.99 25.49
C GLN A 129 -8.11 31.47 25.45
N MET A 130 -8.95 30.83 26.29
CA MET A 130 -9.09 29.37 26.32
C MET A 130 -9.61 28.83 24.98
N LYS A 131 -10.63 29.47 24.39
CA LYS A 131 -11.17 29.11 23.07
C LYS A 131 -10.10 29.21 21.97
N VAL A 132 -9.32 30.30 21.93
CA VAL A 132 -8.23 30.47 20.95
C VAL A 132 -7.16 29.38 21.13
N ARG A 133 -6.80 29.05 22.37
CA ARG A 133 -5.82 27.98 22.67
C ARG A 133 -6.30 26.63 22.15
N LEU A 134 -7.56 26.27 22.40
CA LEU A 134 -8.14 25.00 21.92
C LEU A 134 -8.23 24.94 20.38
N ILE A 135 -8.58 26.06 19.72
CA ILE A 135 -8.59 26.13 18.26
C ILE A 135 -7.18 25.92 17.68
N ASN A 136 -6.16 26.57 18.25
CA ASN A 136 -4.79 26.43 17.81
C ASN A 136 -4.25 25.01 18.06
N GLN A 137 -4.61 24.41 19.19
CA GLN A 137 -4.28 23.01 19.48
C GLN A 137 -4.93 22.07 18.45
N MET A 138 -6.23 22.23 18.17
CA MET A 138 -6.93 21.43 17.17
C MET A 138 -6.30 21.55 15.78
N LYS A 139 -5.87 22.75 15.38
CA LYS A 139 -5.16 22.98 14.11
C LYS A 139 -3.80 22.29 14.09
N SER A 140 -3.00 22.44 15.15
CA SER A 140 -1.68 21.81 15.26
C SER A 140 -1.76 20.29 15.24
N ASP A 141 -2.70 19.71 15.98
CA ASP A 141 -2.90 18.25 16.02
C ASP A 141 -3.44 17.73 14.67
N GLY A 142 -4.28 18.51 13.99
CA GLY A 142 -4.71 18.21 12.62
C GLY A 142 -3.56 18.16 11.63
N GLU A 143 -2.63 19.12 11.70
CA GLU A 143 -1.45 19.17 10.83
C GLU A 143 -0.48 18.03 11.12
N LYS A 144 -0.19 17.75 12.40
CA LYS A 144 0.64 16.60 12.80
C LYS A 144 0.04 15.28 12.29
N TYR A 145 -1.27 15.12 12.37
CA TYR A 145 -1.94 13.92 11.86
C TYR A 145 -1.85 13.81 10.33
N ARG A 146 -1.99 14.93 9.59
CA ARG A 146 -1.81 14.93 8.12
C ARG A 146 -0.39 14.53 7.73
N GLN A 147 0.61 15.12 8.38
CA GLN A 147 2.02 14.79 8.13
C GLN A 147 2.30 13.32 8.46
N TRP A 148 1.91 12.87 9.65
CA TRP A 148 2.06 11.46 10.04
C TRP A 148 1.39 10.51 9.06
N ARG A 149 0.16 10.83 8.63
CA ARG A 149 -0.59 10.03 7.66
C ARG A 149 0.12 9.99 6.30
N SER A 150 0.59 11.13 5.80
CA SER A 150 1.30 11.22 4.52
C SER A 150 2.59 10.41 4.53
N THR A 151 3.42 10.57 5.58
CA THR A 151 4.64 9.76 5.75
C THR A 151 4.32 8.28 5.84
N ARG A 152 3.27 7.91 6.60
CA ARG A 152 2.85 6.51 6.74
C ARG A 152 2.33 5.90 5.44
N GLU A 153 1.56 6.66 4.66
CA GLU A 153 1.07 6.24 3.35
C GLU A 153 2.24 6.08 2.36
N GLN A 154 3.23 6.98 2.37
CA GLN A 154 4.46 6.84 1.58
C GLN A 154 5.28 5.60 1.97
N GLU A 155 5.49 5.34 3.27
CA GLU A 155 6.15 4.13 3.76
C GLU A 155 5.41 2.86 3.31
N MET A 156 4.08 2.84 3.44
CA MET A 156 3.27 1.71 2.99
C MET A 156 3.36 1.50 1.48
N CYS A 157 3.42 2.57 0.68
CA CYS A 157 3.62 2.48 -0.76
C CYS A 157 4.99 1.87 -1.10
N LYS A 158 6.07 2.39 -0.47
CA LYS A 158 7.44 1.85 -0.63
C LYS A 158 7.52 0.38 -0.27
N LEU A 159 6.94 -0.02 0.86
CA LEU A 159 6.90 -1.43 1.28
C LEU A 159 6.12 -2.31 0.31
N ARG A 160 4.98 -1.84 -0.21
CA ARG A 160 4.21 -2.57 -1.23
C ARG A 160 4.99 -2.72 -2.55
N GLN A 161 5.68 -1.68 -2.98
CA GLN A 161 6.52 -1.71 -4.19
C GLN A 161 7.69 -2.69 -4.02
N GLN A 162 8.41 -2.61 -2.90
CA GLN A 162 9.48 -3.57 -2.58
C GLN A 162 8.96 -5.01 -2.51
N ASN A 163 7.77 -5.22 -1.94
CA ASN A 163 7.17 -6.56 -1.89
C ASN A 163 6.84 -7.09 -3.28
N ARG A 164 6.25 -6.26 -4.16
CA ARG A 164 5.98 -6.62 -5.56
C ARG A 164 7.26 -6.93 -6.35
N GLN A 165 8.33 -6.16 -6.13
CA GLN A 165 9.63 -6.40 -6.75
C GLN A 165 10.22 -7.73 -6.28
N LYS A 166 10.18 -8.02 -4.97
CA LYS A 166 10.65 -9.30 -4.41
C LYS A 166 9.85 -10.47 -4.95
N GLU A 167 8.52 -10.36 -5.01
CA GLU A 167 7.63 -11.39 -5.56
C GLU A 167 7.91 -11.64 -7.04
N THR A 168 8.12 -10.59 -7.83
CA THR A 168 8.49 -10.71 -9.25
C THR A 168 9.86 -11.40 -9.41
N LYS A 169 10.84 -11.02 -8.60
CA LYS A 169 12.17 -11.68 -8.58
C LYS A 169 12.04 -13.16 -8.21
N PHE A 170 11.21 -13.48 -7.22
CA PHE A 170 10.96 -14.86 -6.79
C PHE A 170 10.32 -15.70 -7.91
N VAL A 171 9.27 -15.19 -8.55
CA VAL A 171 8.62 -15.87 -9.69
C VAL A 171 9.60 -16.08 -10.86
N LYS A 172 10.45 -15.09 -11.16
CA LYS A 172 11.51 -15.25 -12.18
C LYS A 172 12.52 -16.34 -11.81
N MET A 173 12.95 -16.40 -10.55
CA MET A 173 13.86 -17.46 -10.09
C MET A 173 13.20 -18.83 -10.10
N GLU A 174 11.95 -18.94 -9.65
CA GLU A 174 11.17 -20.18 -9.65
C GLU A 174 10.96 -20.72 -11.07
N THR A 175 10.57 -19.85 -12.01
CA THR A 175 10.39 -20.25 -13.42
C THR A 175 11.70 -20.68 -14.07
N TYR A 176 12.83 -20.05 -13.73
CA TYR A 176 14.15 -20.49 -14.17
C TYR A 176 14.50 -21.87 -13.61
N TYR A 177 14.30 -22.06 -12.30
CA TYR A 177 14.56 -23.33 -11.63
C TYR A 177 13.71 -24.48 -12.22
N GLN A 178 12.42 -24.25 -12.46
CA GLN A 178 11.54 -25.24 -13.09
C GLN A 178 11.98 -25.62 -14.51
N LYS A 179 12.40 -24.63 -15.33
CA LYS A 179 12.95 -24.89 -16.66
C LYS A 179 14.21 -25.73 -16.58
N GLN A 180 15.11 -25.38 -15.67
CA GLN A 180 16.36 -26.11 -15.48
C GLN A 180 16.12 -27.55 -15.01
N GLN A 181 15.23 -27.75 -14.03
CA GLN A 181 14.84 -29.08 -13.55
C GLN A 181 14.25 -29.94 -14.67
N THR A 182 13.42 -29.35 -15.54
CA THR A 182 12.85 -30.05 -16.70
C THR A 182 13.95 -30.50 -17.67
N VAL A 183 14.94 -29.64 -17.94
CA VAL A 183 16.10 -29.99 -18.78
C VAL A 183 16.92 -31.11 -18.16
N TYR A 184 17.21 -31.06 -16.87
CA TYR A 184 17.94 -32.14 -16.19
C TYR A 184 17.19 -33.46 -16.20
N LYS A 185 15.89 -33.43 -15.90
CA LYS A 185 15.04 -34.63 -15.95
C LYS A 185 15.05 -35.25 -17.35
N ARG A 186 14.89 -34.44 -18.41
CA ARG A 186 14.95 -34.91 -19.80
C ARG A 186 16.31 -35.55 -20.11
N LYS A 187 17.43 -34.89 -19.77
CA LYS A 187 18.78 -35.44 -20.01
C LYS A 187 19.00 -36.76 -19.28
N LEU A 188 18.54 -36.87 -18.03
CA LEU A 188 18.62 -38.11 -17.25
C LEU A 188 17.77 -39.23 -17.86
N GLU A 189 16.54 -38.91 -18.29
CA GLU A 189 15.64 -39.88 -18.95
C GLU A 189 16.18 -40.34 -20.31
N GLU A 190 16.77 -39.45 -21.11
CA GLU A 190 17.42 -39.77 -22.38
C GLU A 190 18.59 -40.75 -22.17
N SER A 191 19.50 -40.45 -21.25
CA SER A 191 20.62 -41.34 -20.91
C SER A 191 20.16 -42.69 -20.36
N ALA A 192 19.16 -42.69 -19.47
CA ALA A 192 18.58 -43.91 -18.90
C ALA A 192 17.86 -44.75 -19.96
N SER A 193 17.18 -44.12 -20.93
CA SER A 193 16.50 -44.78 -22.04
C SER A 193 17.50 -45.51 -22.96
N VAL A 194 18.64 -44.88 -23.29
CA VAL A 194 19.71 -45.52 -24.04
C VAL A 194 20.26 -46.74 -23.29
N ILE A 195 20.56 -46.58 -22.00
CA ILE A 195 21.02 -47.69 -21.14
C ILE A 195 20.00 -48.84 -21.11
N LYS A 196 18.70 -48.52 -21.04
CA LYS A 196 17.64 -49.51 -21.04
C LYS A 196 17.56 -50.25 -22.38
N ARG A 197 17.52 -49.52 -23.51
CA ARG A 197 17.51 -50.12 -24.85
C ARG A 197 18.73 -51.03 -25.08
N LEU A 198 19.88 -50.63 -24.58
CA LEU A 198 21.11 -51.43 -24.62
C LEU A 198 20.96 -52.74 -23.82
N LYS A 199 20.39 -52.68 -22.61
CA LYS A 199 20.11 -53.86 -21.77
C LYS A 199 19.08 -54.79 -22.40
N ASP A 200 18.00 -54.24 -22.96
CA ASP A 200 16.94 -55.02 -23.60
C ASP A 200 17.49 -55.75 -24.84
N THR A 201 18.34 -55.07 -25.63
CA THR A 201 19.08 -55.66 -26.74
C THR A 201 19.96 -56.83 -26.28
N LEU A 202 20.72 -56.63 -25.21
CA LEU A 202 21.55 -57.67 -24.61
C LEU A 202 20.74 -58.91 -24.18
N ALA A 203 19.58 -58.70 -23.56
CA ALA A 203 18.70 -59.78 -23.14
C ALA A 203 18.14 -60.57 -24.33
N LEU A 204 17.64 -59.85 -25.35
CA LEU A 204 17.11 -60.45 -26.58
C LEU A 204 18.19 -61.25 -27.32
N GLN A 205 19.43 -60.75 -27.36
CA GLN A 205 20.53 -61.45 -27.99
C GLN A 205 20.96 -62.73 -27.25
N LYS A 206 20.87 -62.76 -25.92
CA LYS A 206 21.12 -63.98 -25.14
C LYS A 206 20.08 -65.06 -25.43
N ASN A 207 18.80 -64.69 -25.50
CA ASN A 207 17.69 -65.62 -25.73
C ASN A 207 17.65 -66.15 -27.18
N ALA A 208 18.12 -65.37 -28.16
CA ALA A 208 18.14 -65.76 -29.57
C ALA A 208 19.16 -66.87 -29.91
N ARG A 209 20.13 -67.17 -29.03
CA ARG A 209 21.14 -68.24 -29.24
C ARG A 209 20.54 -69.64 -29.39
N GLU A 210 19.31 -69.86 -28.91
CA GLU A 210 18.70 -71.19 -28.78
C GLU A 210 17.89 -71.63 -30.02
N LYS A 211 17.62 -70.75 -30.99
CA LYS A 211 16.79 -71.06 -32.18
C LYS A 211 17.54 -70.80 -33.49
N LYS A 212 18.23 -71.82 -34.02
CA LYS A 212 19.21 -71.68 -35.13
C LYS A 212 18.74 -72.20 -36.49
N SER A 213 17.58 -71.79 -37.02
CA SER A 213 17.29 -72.12 -38.43
C SER A 213 16.38 -71.12 -39.14
N LEU A 214 16.96 -70.43 -40.13
CA LEU A 214 16.28 -69.45 -41.00
C LEU A 214 15.59 -70.14 -42.21
N LEU A 215 16.20 -71.21 -42.75
CA LEU A 215 15.64 -72.13 -43.77
C LEU A 215 14.94 -71.44 -44.95
N GLY A 216 15.47 -70.31 -45.44
CA GLY A 216 14.93 -69.58 -46.58
C GLY A 216 13.59 -68.89 -46.32
N ASN A 217 13.15 -68.79 -45.06
CA ASN A 217 11.91 -68.10 -44.72
C ASN A 217 12.14 -66.57 -44.67
N THR A 218 11.49 -65.86 -45.58
CA THR A 218 11.60 -64.40 -45.73
C THR A 218 11.43 -63.63 -44.43
N ASP A 219 10.40 -63.94 -43.65
CA ASP A 219 10.08 -63.20 -42.43
C ASP A 219 11.10 -63.46 -41.32
N LYS A 220 11.61 -64.70 -41.21
CA LYS A 220 12.63 -65.05 -40.22
C LYS A 220 13.97 -64.40 -40.54
N VAL A 221 14.36 -64.41 -41.81
CA VAL A 221 15.60 -63.77 -42.28
C VAL A 221 15.49 -62.25 -42.08
N ASN A 222 14.40 -61.63 -42.50
CA ASN A 222 14.17 -60.19 -42.30
C ASN A 222 14.21 -59.83 -40.81
N HIS A 223 13.47 -60.55 -39.95
CA HIS A 223 13.44 -60.30 -38.52
C HIS A 223 14.83 -60.42 -37.87
N TRP A 224 15.60 -61.44 -38.23
CA TRP A 224 16.97 -61.60 -37.76
C TRP A 224 17.86 -60.43 -38.21
N VAL A 225 17.80 -60.04 -39.49
CA VAL A 225 18.54 -58.88 -40.01
C VAL A 225 18.15 -57.60 -39.26
N SER A 226 16.85 -57.33 -39.06
CA SER A 226 16.36 -56.17 -38.30
C SER A 226 16.86 -56.17 -36.85
N GLN A 227 16.83 -57.33 -36.18
CA GLN A 227 17.30 -57.47 -34.80
C GLN A 227 18.81 -57.19 -34.70
N GLU A 228 19.58 -57.67 -35.67
CA GLU A 228 21.02 -57.41 -35.75
C GLU A 228 21.35 -55.95 -36.05
N PHE A 229 20.60 -55.29 -36.95
CA PHE A 229 20.73 -53.84 -37.17
C PHE A 229 20.38 -53.04 -35.91
N THR A 230 19.26 -53.36 -35.27
CA THR A 230 18.82 -52.68 -34.04
C THR A 230 19.88 -52.80 -32.94
N ALA A 231 20.50 -53.96 -32.80
CA ALA A 231 21.55 -54.16 -31.82
C ALA A 231 22.81 -53.32 -32.11
N MET A 232 23.21 -53.23 -33.38
CA MET A 232 24.33 -52.39 -33.81
C MET A 232 24.03 -50.91 -33.57
N VAL A 233 22.84 -50.43 -33.96
CA VAL A 233 22.42 -49.04 -33.74
C VAL A 233 22.39 -48.70 -32.25
N ASN A 234 21.80 -49.55 -31.40
CA ASN A 234 21.77 -49.31 -29.96
C ASN A 234 23.17 -49.29 -29.33
N THR A 235 24.13 -50.06 -29.88
CA THR A 235 25.53 -50.04 -29.42
C THR A 235 26.20 -48.71 -29.80
N LEU A 236 26.09 -48.29 -31.07
CA LEU A 236 26.63 -47.01 -31.55
C LEU A 236 26.00 -45.82 -30.83
N GLU A 237 24.70 -45.86 -30.54
CA GLU A 237 24.03 -44.82 -29.75
C GLU A 237 24.55 -44.76 -28.31
N ALA A 238 24.81 -45.91 -27.68
CA ALA A 238 25.39 -45.96 -26.35
C ALA A 238 26.84 -45.45 -26.33
N GLU A 239 27.66 -45.73 -27.34
CA GLU A 239 29.00 -45.16 -27.51
C GLU A 239 28.95 -43.63 -27.65
N ARG A 240 28.07 -43.10 -28.52
CA ARG A 240 27.88 -41.65 -28.65
C ARG A 240 27.43 -41.00 -27.34
N THR A 241 26.55 -41.67 -26.60
CA THR A 241 26.09 -41.19 -25.29
C THR A 241 27.23 -41.18 -24.28
N LEU A 242 28.12 -42.17 -24.34
CA LEU A 242 29.33 -42.22 -23.52
C LEU A 242 30.28 -41.06 -23.85
N ASP A 243 30.52 -40.78 -25.13
CA ASP A 243 31.35 -39.65 -25.56
C ASP A 243 30.80 -38.32 -25.05
N ASN A 244 29.48 -38.12 -25.17
CA ASN A 244 28.81 -36.92 -24.63
C ASN A 244 28.99 -36.80 -23.11
N LEU A 245 28.89 -37.91 -22.36
CA LEU A 245 29.12 -37.90 -20.91
C LEU A 245 30.58 -37.58 -20.56
N ILE A 246 31.53 -38.06 -21.35
CA ILE A 246 32.97 -37.75 -21.18
C ILE A 246 33.23 -36.27 -21.45
N GLU A 247 32.63 -35.71 -22.51
CA GLU A 247 32.71 -34.29 -22.82
C GLU A 247 32.10 -33.44 -21.70
N ASP A 248 30.89 -33.77 -21.24
CA ASP A 248 30.23 -33.11 -20.10
C ASP A 248 31.11 -33.15 -18.84
N ARG A 249 31.70 -34.31 -18.50
CA ARG A 249 32.65 -34.43 -17.38
C ARG A 249 33.87 -33.52 -17.56
N SER A 250 34.38 -33.39 -18.79
CA SER A 250 35.52 -32.52 -19.09
C SER A 250 35.17 -31.03 -18.91
N LEU A 251 33.96 -30.62 -19.30
CA LEU A 251 33.47 -29.26 -19.14
C LEU A 251 33.25 -28.93 -17.66
N LEU A 252 32.61 -29.83 -16.91
CA LEU A 252 32.43 -29.68 -15.46
C LEU A 252 33.78 -29.55 -14.75
N ALA A 253 34.77 -30.39 -15.10
CA ALA A 253 36.11 -30.31 -14.52
C ALA A 253 36.81 -28.97 -14.81
N LYS A 254 36.65 -28.43 -16.02
CA LYS A 254 37.19 -27.10 -16.40
C LYS A 254 36.52 -25.97 -15.61
N GLU A 255 35.20 -26.01 -15.44
CA GLU A 255 34.47 -25.00 -14.66
C GLU A 255 34.84 -25.06 -13.18
N LEU A 256 34.98 -26.26 -12.64
CA LEU A 256 35.40 -26.50 -11.28
C LEU A 256 36.83 -25.99 -11.01
N ALA A 257 37.76 -26.22 -11.95
CA ALA A 257 39.10 -25.65 -11.88
C ALA A 257 39.07 -24.12 -11.85
N LYS A 258 38.28 -23.48 -12.72
CA LYS A 258 38.12 -22.02 -12.73
C LYS A 258 37.60 -21.48 -11.40
N LEU A 259 36.60 -22.12 -10.80
CA LEU A 259 36.07 -21.70 -9.49
C LEU A 259 37.06 -21.91 -8.35
N LYS A 260 37.82 -23.00 -8.38
CA LYS A 260 38.92 -23.25 -7.43
C LYS A 260 40.03 -22.22 -7.57
N ASP A 261 40.32 -21.76 -8.80
CA ASP A 261 41.28 -20.69 -9.05
C ASP A 261 40.75 -19.33 -8.59
N SER A 262 39.47 -19.02 -8.83
CA SER A 262 38.82 -17.83 -8.29
C SER A 262 38.94 -17.77 -6.77
N LEU A 263 38.81 -18.90 -6.06
CA LEU A 263 38.96 -18.98 -4.60
C LEU A 263 40.36 -18.60 -4.09
N ARG A 264 41.38 -18.65 -4.94
CA ARG A 264 42.77 -18.29 -4.60
C ARG A 264 43.01 -16.78 -4.65
N GLU A 265 42.05 -15.98 -5.10
CA GLU A 265 42.21 -14.53 -5.13
C GLU A 265 42.24 -13.93 -3.71
N PRO A 266 43.24 -13.08 -3.39
CA PRO A 266 43.49 -12.62 -2.02
C PRO A 266 42.42 -11.66 -1.45
N ASN A 267 41.56 -11.07 -2.29
CA ASN A 267 40.60 -10.02 -1.90
C ASN A 267 39.12 -10.45 -1.96
N LEU A 268 38.81 -11.74 -1.79
CA LEU A 268 37.43 -12.22 -1.81
C LEU A 268 36.69 -11.94 -0.49
N GLN A 269 35.47 -11.42 -0.58
CA GLN A 269 34.58 -11.32 0.58
C GLN A 269 34.14 -12.71 1.05
N GLU A 270 33.94 -12.87 2.37
CA GLU A 270 33.59 -14.16 2.97
C GLU A 270 32.25 -14.72 2.45
N GLU A 271 31.28 -13.86 2.13
CA GLU A 271 30.02 -14.27 1.50
C GLU A 271 30.21 -14.80 0.09
N GLU A 272 31.08 -14.17 -0.70
CA GLU A 272 31.42 -14.62 -2.07
C GLU A 272 32.20 -15.93 -2.02
N ARG A 273 33.12 -16.07 -1.07
CA ARG A 273 33.87 -17.30 -0.81
C ARG A 273 32.92 -18.45 -0.45
N ASN A 274 31.95 -18.23 0.43
CA ASN A 274 30.94 -19.22 0.79
C ASN A 274 30.06 -19.62 -0.40
N LYS A 275 29.70 -18.67 -1.25
CA LYS A 275 28.95 -18.94 -2.49
C LYS A 275 29.77 -19.77 -3.48
N ILE A 276 31.03 -19.42 -3.73
CA ILE A 276 31.93 -20.17 -4.60
C ILE A 276 32.13 -21.59 -4.04
N ASN A 277 32.32 -21.75 -2.74
CA ASN A 277 32.43 -23.07 -2.10
C ASN A 277 31.15 -23.90 -2.26
N SER A 278 29.97 -23.29 -2.16
CA SER A 278 28.71 -23.99 -2.43
C SER A 278 28.59 -24.46 -3.88
N GLN A 279 29.04 -23.65 -4.83
CA GLN A 279 29.07 -24.00 -6.27
C GLN A 279 30.07 -25.11 -6.56
N ILE A 280 31.27 -25.06 -5.95
CA ILE A 280 32.27 -26.12 -6.06
C ILE A 280 31.68 -27.44 -5.56
N LYS A 281 30.99 -27.44 -4.41
CA LYS A 281 30.36 -28.64 -3.87
C LYS A 281 29.32 -29.23 -4.83
N THR A 282 28.44 -28.41 -5.39
CA THR A 282 27.45 -28.88 -6.37
C THR A 282 28.10 -29.43 -7.64
N LEU A 283 29.15 -28.77 -8.15
CA LEU A 283 29.88 -29.26 -9.32
C LEU A 283 30.68 -30.55 -9.05
N ASP A 284 31.22 -30.71 -7.85
CA ASP A 284 31.87 -31.97 -7.42
C ASP A 284 30.83 -33.11 -7.38
N GLU A 285 29.63 -32.87 -6.83
CA GLU A 285 28.50 -33.83 -6.84
C GLU A 285 28.07 -34.20 -8.27
N ASP A 286 27.91 -33.22 -9.16
CA ASP A 286 27.58 -33.44 -10.57
C ASP A 286 28.69 -34.21 -11.31
N LEU A 287 29.96 -33.91 -11.03
CA LEU A 287 31.12 -34.58 -11.62
C LEU A 287 31.20 -36.04 -11.16
N GLU A 288 30.92 -36.32 -9.89
CA GLU A 288 30.81 -37.67 -9.35
C GLU A 288 29.68 -38.45 -10.03
N LEU A 289 28.51 -37.83 -10.18
CA LEU A 289 27.38 -38.43 -10.90
C LEU A 289 27.74 -38.75 -12.36
N ARG A 290 28.37 -37.82 -13.10
CA ARG A 290 28.81 -38.10 -14.47
C ARG A 290 29.87 -39.19 -14.51
N SER A 291 30.80 -39.21 -13.56
CA SER A 291 31.85 -40.23 -13.49
C SER A 291 31.28 -41.62 -13.24
N THR A 292 30.28 -41.75 -12.36
CA THR A 292 29.59 -43.03 -12.11
C THR A 292 28.80 -43.49 -13.34
N GLN A 293 28.07 -42.60 -14.02
CA GLN A 293 27.37 -42.89 -15.27
C GLN A 293 28.31 -43.37 -16.38
N ILE A 294 29.47 -42.72 -16.53
CA ILE A 294 30.51 -43.11 -17.50
C ILE A 294 31.01 -44.53 -17.22
N VAL A 295 31.33 -44.85 -15.96
CA VAL A 295 31.83 -46.18 -15.59
C VAL A 295 30.77 -47.26 -15.86
N ASP A 296 29.52 -47.02 -15.44
CA ASP A 296 28.40 -47.96 -15.64
C ASP A 296 28.10 -48.20 -17.13
N LEU A 297 28.10 -47.14 -17.96
CA LEU A 297 27.88 -47.26 -19.39
C LEU A 297 29.07 -47.95 -20.11
N LYS A 298 30.31 -47.61 -19.74
CA LYS A 298 31.52 -48.29 -20.24
C LYS A 298 31.51 -49.77 -19.92
N GLN A 299 31.16 -50.15 -18.70
CA GLN A 299 31.11 -51.55 -18.29
C GLN A 299 30.07 -52.34 -19.10
N LYS A 300 28.90 -51.74 -19.37
CA LYS A 300 27.86 -52.35 -20.21
C LYS A 300 28.31 -52.49 -21.66
N LEU A 301 28.96 -51.48 -22.23
CA LEU A 301 29.53 -51.53 -23.58
C LEU A 301 30.64 -52.59 -23.68
N GLN A 302 31.54 -52.67 -22.72
CA GLN A 302 32.59 -53.70 -22.70
C GLN A 302 32.02 -55.13 -22.61
N SER A 303 30.91 -55.31 -21.87
CA SER A 303 30.19 -56.58 -21.83
C SER A 303 29.51 -56.92 -23.17
N LEU A 304 29.18 -55.90 -23.98
CA LEU A 304 28.68 -56.03 -25.34
C LEU A 304 29.79 -56.32 -26.33
N ASP A 305 30.93 -55.63 -26.28
CA ASP A 305 32.04 -55.81 -27.22
C ASP A 305 32.62 -57.21 -27.12
N SER A 306 32.86 -57.69 -25.89
CA SER A 306 33.28 -59.08 -25.65
C SER A 306 32.24 -60.12 -26.15
N TYR A 307 30.96 -59.76 -26.20
CA TYR A 307 29.90 -60.57 -26.79
C TYR A 307 29.85 -60.44 -28.33
N GLN A 308 30.08 -59.24 -28.87
CA GLN A 308 30.08 -58.93 -30.30
C GLN A 308 31.31 -59.50 -31.02
N ASP A 309 32.50 -59.49 -30.42
CA ASP A 309 33.72 -60.08 -31.01
C ASP A 309 33.62 -61.60 -31.17
N ASN A 310 32.94 -62.26 -30.23
CA ASN A 310 32.62 -63.68 -30.35
C ASN A 310 31.48 -63.94 -31.34
N LYS A 311 30.66 -62.93 -31.65
CA LYS A 311 29.50 -63.05 -32.53
C LYS A 311 29.80 -62.61 -33.96
N SER A 312 30.68 -61.66 -34.22
CA SER A 312 31.12 -61.24 -35.56
C SER A 312 31.69 -62.41 -36.36
N LYS A 313 32.35 -63.35 -35.67
CA LYS A 313 32.82 -64.63 -36.22
C LYS A 313 31.70 -65.62 -36.52
N ASN A 314 30.63 -65.63 -35.70
CA ASN A 314 29.53 -66.61 -35.77
C ASN A 314 28.23 -66.05 -36.40
N ARG A 315 28.19 -64.77 -36.79
CA ARG A 315 27.00 -64.08 -37.33
C ARG A 315 26.62 -64.62 -38.70
N TRP A 316 27.62 -65.02 -39.47
CA TRP A 316 27.45 -65.60 -40.79
C TRP A 316 26.97 -67.06 -40.74
N ASP A 317 27.15 -67.76 -39.61
CA ASP A 317 26.68 -69.14 -39.43
C ASP A 317 25.15 -69.29 -39.46
N CYS A 318 24.43 -68.18 -39.27
CA CYS A 318 22.96 -68.12 -39.37
C CYS A 318 22.47 -68.13 -40.84
N ILE A 319 23.29 -67.68 -41.78
CA ILE A 319 22.98 -67.64 -43.21
C ILE A 319 23.56 -68.90 -43.84
N GLN A 320 22.76 -69.97 -43.87
CA GLN A 320 23.23 -71.30 -44.30
C GLN A 320 22.97 -71.58 -45.77
N THR A 321 22.06 -70.84 -46.41
CA THR A 321 21.68 -71.06 -47.81
C THR A 321 21.82 -69.80 -48.67
N MET A 322 21.96 -69.99 -49.98
CA MET A 322 21.93 -68.88 -50.95
C MET A 322 20.58 -68.16 -50.98
N ALA A 323 19.49 -68.81 -50.58
CA ALA A 323 18.18 -68.19 -50.44
C ALA A 323 18.18 -67.20 -49.27
N ASP A 324 18.69 -67.61 -48.10
CA ASP A 324 18.85 -66.73 -46.93
C ASP A 324 19.69 -65.49 -47.28
N ALA A 325 20.81 -65.69 -47.99
CA ALA A 325 21.69 -64.59 -48.39
C ALA A 325 21.00 -63.59 -49.33
N LYS A 326 20.26 -64.06 -50.35
CA LYS A 326 19.53 -63.19 -51.28
C LYS A 326 18.43 -62.40 -50.58
N ILE A 327 17.67 -63.04 -49.68
CA ILE A 327 16.62 -62.39 -48.90
C ILE A 327 17.23 -61.33 -47.97
N ALA A 328 18.28 -61.69 -47.23
CA ALA A 328 18.96 -60.77 -46.32
C ALA A 328 19.52 -59.55 -47.06
N LEU A 329 20.21 -59.75 -48.19
CA LEU A 329 20.75 -58.65 -49.00
C LEU A 329 19.65 -57.75 -49.55
N LYS A 330 18.57 -58.33 -50.07
CA LYS A 330 17.41 -57.55 -50.55
C LYS A 330 16.83 -56.69 -49.42
N TYR A 331 16.63 -57.27 -48.24
CA TYR A 331 16.12 -56.55 -47.08
C TYR A 331 17.08 -55.47 -46.59
N VAL A 332 18.40 -55.71 -46.61
CA VAL A 332 19.42 -54.70 -46.29
C VAL A 332 19.33 -53.52 -47.25
N PHE A 333 19.26 -53.76 -48.57
CA PHE A 333 19.16 -52.68 -49.56
C PHE A 333 17.87 -51.88 -49.40
N GLU A 334 16.74 -52.56 -49.21
CA GLU A 334 15.45 -51.89 -48.97
C GLU A 334 15.49 -51.05 -47.70
N THR A 335 15.95 -51.62 -46.59
CA THR A 335 16.04 -50.93 -45.29
C THR A 335 17.04 -49.78 -45.31
N ALA A 336 18.18 -49.93 -45.98
CA ALA A 336 19.15 -48.86 -46.13
C ALA A 336 18.57 -47.71 -46.96
N ASN A 337 17.85 -48.01 -48.05
CA ASN A 337 17.22 -46.99 -48.88
C ASN A 337 16.10 -46.23 -48.15
N THR A 338 15.25 -46.95 -47.39
CA THR A 338 14.23 -46.29 -46.56
C THR A 338 14.85 -45.41 -45.49
N TYR A 339 15.85 -45.92 -44.76
CA TYR A 339 16.54 -45.16 -43.72
C TYR A 339 17.27 -43.92 -44.26
N LEU A 340 17.94 -44.03 -45.42
CA LEU A 340 18.59 -42.87 -46.05
C LEU A 340 17.56 -41.81 -46.50
N THR A 341 16.42 -42.24 -47.03
CA THR A 341 15.35 -41.33 -47.44
C THR A 341 14.74 -40.61 -46.22
N GLU A 342 14.47 -41.35 -45.14
CA GLU A 342 13.95 -40.80 -43.88
C GLU A 342 14.96 -39.86 -43.23
N LEU A 343 16.24 -40.23 -43.18
CA LEU A 343 17.31 -39.36 -42.70
C LEU A 343 17.39 -38.06 -43.49
N HIS A 344 17.31 -38.12 -44.82
CA HIS A 344 17.36 -36.92 -45.65
C HIS A 344 16.16 -36.01 -45.38
N LYS A 345 14.96 -36.60 -45.23
CA LYS A 345 13.74 -35.86 -44.88
C LYS A 345 13.83 -35.22 -43.49
N ASP A 346 14.28 -35.96 -42.48
CA ASP A 346 14.46 -35.46 -41.12
C ASP A 346 15.52 -34.36 -41.06
N LYS A 347 16.67 -34.56 -41.74
CA LYS A 347 17.71 -33.54 -41.86
C LYS A 347 17.18 -32.25 -42.49
N SER A 348 16.51 -32.36 -43.64
CA SER A 348 15.92 -31.20 -44.32
C SER A 348 14.86 -30.50 -43.44
N SER A 349 14.02 -31.24 -42.72
CA SER A 349 13.04 -30.67 -41.79
C SER A 349 13.72 -29.94 -40.62
N LYS A 350 14.79 -30.49 -40.06
CA LYS A 350 15.56 -29.87 -38.97
C LYS A 350 16.31 -28.63 -39.46
N GLU A 351 16.89 -28.67 -40.66
CA GLU A 351 17.54 -27.51 -41.29
C GLU A 351 16.53 -26.38 -41.53
N SER A 352 15.32 -26.68 -42.03
CA SER A 352 14.25 -25.68 -42.17
C SER A 352 13.86 -25.07 -40.82
N ALA A 353 13.62 -25.90 -39.80
CA ALA A 353 13.26 -25.42 -38.46
C ALA A 353 14.38 -24.59 -37.81
N LEU A 354 15.64 -24.94 -38.04
CA LEU A 354 16.79 -24.17 -37.57
C LEU A 354 16.86 -22.81 -38.27
N ASN A 355 16.65 -22.76 -39.59
CA ASN A 355 16.59 -21.51 -40.34
C ASN A 355 15.44 -20.62 -39.88
N GLU A 356 14.24 -21.18 -39.68
CA GLU A 356 13.09 -20.44 -39.13
C GLU A 356 13.37 -19.88 -37.73
N LEU A 357 14.01 -20.69 -36.87
CA LEU A 357 14.41 -20.24 -35.54
C LEU A 357 15.47 -19.13 -35.62
N GLN A 358 16.44 -19.26 -36.52
CA GLN A 358 17.47 -18.26 -36.77
C GLN A 358 16.87 -16.94 -37.28
N ASP A 359 15.92 -17.00 -38.21
CA ASP A 359 15.20 -15.84 -38.71
C ASP A 359 14.37 -15.17 -37.61
N SER A 360 13.69 -15.96 -36.77
CA SER A 360 12.97 -15.44 -35.61
C SER A 360 13.89 -14.78 -34.59
N TYR A 361 15.07 -15.35 -34.35
CA TYR A 361 16.09 -14.80 -33.47
C TYR A 361 16.62 -13.47 -34.02
N ASN A 362 16.96 -13.43 -35.30
CA ASN A 362 17.41 -12.21 -35.98
C ASN A 362 16.34 -11.11 -35.94
N ALA A 363 15.06 -11.46 -36.12
CA ALA A 363 13.95 -10.53 -36.01
C ALA A 363 13.82 -9.94 -34.60
N VAL A 364 13.93 -10.77 -33.56
CA VAL A 364 13.91 -10.29 -32.17
C VAL A 364 15.12 -9.40 -31.87
N VAL A 365 16.30 -9.76 -32.34
CA VAL A 365 17.52 -8.93 -32.20
C VAL A 365 17.33 -7.57 -32.88
N SER A 366 16.75 -7.53 -34.09
CA SER A 366 16.43 -6.26 -34.77
C SER A 366 15.44 -5.41 -33.97
N GLN A 367 14.37 -6.02 -33.45
CA GLN A 367 13.39 -5.32 -32.61
C GLN A 367 14.01 -4.77 -31.32
N LEU A 368 14.95 -5.49 -30.71
CA LEU A 368 15.68 -5.01 -29.53
C LEU A 368 16.57 -3.82 -29.89
N ALA A 369 17.29 -3.87 -31.01
CA ALA A 369 18.11 -2.75 -31.48
C ALA A 369 17.25 -1.49 -31.77
N GLU A 370 16.08 -1.67 -32.38
CA GLU A 370 15.12 -0.57 -32.60
C GLU A 370 14.62 0.05 -31.29
N LYS A 371 14.30 -0.79 -30.29
CA LYS A 371 13.87 -0.31 -28.96
C LYS A 371 14.99 0.39 -28.20
N GLU A 372 16.22 -0.12 -28.28
CA GLU A 372 17.39 0.55 -27.70
C GLU A 372 17.62 1.94 -28.31
N GLU A 373 17.45 2.08 -29.63
CA GLU A 373 17.57 3.37 -30.31
C GLU A 373 16.45 4.34 -29.90
N LEU A 374 15.21 3.87 -29.81
CA LEU A 374 14.09 4.67 -29.29
C LEU A 374 14.35 5.14 -27.85
N LEU A 375 14.87 4.25 -26.99
CA LEU A 375 15.21 4.59 -25.62
C LEU A 375 16.34 5.63 -25.54
N LYS A 376 17.36 5.55 -26.40
CA LYS A 376 18.38 6.61 -26.54
C LYS A 376 17.78 7.95 -26.97
N GLN A 377 16.81 7.95 -27.87
CA GLN A 377 16.14 9.17 -28.30
C GLN A 377 15.30 9.79 -27.19
N GLU A 378 14.52 8.99 -26.46
CA GLU A 378 13.72 9.46 -25.33
C GLU A 378 14.58 9.98 -24.17
N THR A 379 15.65 9.26 -23.80
CA THR A 379 16.60 9.74 -22.77
C THR A 379 17.26 11.06 -23.16
N LEU A 380 17.55 11.27 -24.45
CA LEU A 380 18.11 12.54 -24.94
C LEU A 380 17.08 13.68 -24.92
N LYS A 381 15.81 13.40 -25.21
CA LYS A 381 14.72 14.38 -25.02
C LYS A 381 14.56 14.75 -23.55
N LEU A 382 14.62 13.77 -22.65
CA LEU A 382 14.50 13.98 -21.21
C LEU A 382 15.64 14.88 -20.70
N LYS A 383 16.89 14.59 -21.07
CA LYS A 383 18.05 15.45 -20.75
C LYS A 383 17.91 16.88 -21.27
N ARG A 384 17.35 17.08 -22.46
CA ARG A 384 17.04 18.43 -22.98
C ARG A 384 15.99 19.13 -22.14
N ALA A 385 14.90 18.44 -21.79
CA ALA A 385 13.85 19.00 -20.95
C ALA A 385 14.35 19.35 -19.53
N GLU A 386 15.22 18.53 -18.97
CA GLU A 386 15.92 18.81 -17.70
C GLU A 386 16.81 20.06 -17.83
N SER A 387 17.62 20.16 -18.87
CA SER A 387 18.45 21.35 -19.14
C SER A 387 17.59 22.61 -19.25
N ASP A 388 16.53 22.58 -20.07
CA ASP A 388 15.60 23.70 -20.22
C ASP A 388 14.93 24.07 -18.89
N HIS A 389 14.61 23.08 -18.05
CA HIS A 389 14.07 23.32 -16.72
C HIS A 389 15.11 23.99 -15.81
N THR A 390 16.35 23.50 -15.79
CA THR A 390 17.43 24.11 -15.01
C THR A 390 17.72 25.54 -15.43
N ASP A 391 17.70 25.84 -16.74
CA ASP A 391 17.89 27.19 -17.27
C ASP A 391 16.73 28.11 -16.85
N LYS A 392 15.48 27.64 -16.92
CA LYS A 392 14.31 28.40 -16.45
C LYS A 392 14.39 28.69 -14.95
N VAL A 393 14.79 27.72 -14.14
CA VAL A 393 14.99 27.89 -12.70
C VAL A 393 16.10 28.92 -12.45
N PHE A 394 17.22 28.84 -13.17
CA PHE A 394 18.31 29.79 -13.08
C PHE A 394 17.85 31.23 -13.40
N VAL A 395 17.09 31.42 -14.48
CA VAL A 395 16.52 32.74 -14.84
C VAL A 395 15.56 33.25 -13.75
N LEU A 396 14.72 32.40 -13.18
CA LEU A 396 13.81 32.76 -12.10
C LEU A 396 14.56 33.16 -10.83
N LEU A 397 15.62 32.42 -10.47
CA LEU A 397 16.49 32.75 -9.34
C LEU A 397 17.19 34.09 -9.54
N ASN A 398 17.72 34.37 -10.74
CA ASN A 398 18.31 35.67 -11.05
C ASN A 398 17.28 36.82 -10.94
N LYS A 399 16.06 36.64 -11.48
CA LYS A 399 14.99 37.64 -11.37
C LYS A 399 14.59 37.93 -9.92
N LEU A 400 14.55 36.89 -9.07
CA LEU A 400 14.29 37.07 -7.63
C LEU A 400 15.43 37.85 -6.96
N GLN A 401 16.68 37.54 -7.31
CA GLN A 401 17.85 38.26 -6.80
C GLN A 401 17.91 39.73 -7.26
N GLU A 402 17.46 40.00 -8.49
CA GLU A 402 17.30 41.36 -9.01
C GLU A 402 16.17 42.10 -8.29
N GLN A 403 15.02 41.46 -8.04
CA GLN A 403 13.93 42.05 -7.26
C GLN A 403 14.35 42.36 -5.81
N GLU A 404 15.15 41.51 -5.17
CA GLU A 404 15.74 41.80 -3.86
C GLU A 404 16.69 43.02 -3.89
N LYS A 405 17.41 43.23 -5.00
CA LYS A 405 18.28 44.40 -5.17
C LYS A 405 17.49 45.68 -5.45
N VAL A 406 16.42 45.60 -6.25
CA VAL A 406 15.53 46.73 -6.56
C VAL A 406 14.70 47.14 -5.34
N SER A 407 14.35 46.19 -4.45
CA SER A 407 13.63 46.48 -3.21
C SER A 407 14.47 47.18 -2.13
N LYS A 408 15.79 47.34 -2.32
CA LYS A 408 16.68 48.09 -1.40
C LYS A 408 16.70 49.61 -1.64
N GLY A 409 15.85 50.13 -2.53
CA GLY A 409 15.77 51.55 -2.86
C GLY A 409 14.85 52.42 -1.99
N SER A 410 14.09 51.86 -1.05
CA SER A 410 13.24 52.64 -0.14
C SER A 410 13.66 52.48 1.32
N THR A 411 13.95 53.62 1.93
CA THR A 411 14.40 53.83 3.31
C THR A 411 13.44 53.24 4.34
N PHE A 412 13.77 52.10 4.96
CA PHE A 412 13.49 51.73 6.36
C PHE A 412 14.44 50.59 6.80
N PRO A 413 14.87 50.50 8.08
CA PRO A 413 16.04 49.69 8.48
C PRO A 413 15.77 48.18 8.43
N LEU A 414 16.33 47.49 7.44
CA LEU A 414 16.24 46.03 7.25
C LEU A 414 17.42 45.24 7.84
N GLN A 415 18.24 45.87 8.69
CA GLN A 415 19.43 45.25 9.27
C GLN A 415 19.10 44.37 10.50
N GLU A 416 17.99 44.64 11.20
CA GLU A 416 17.60 43.89 12.40
C GLU A 416 16.86 42.57 12.10
N LEU A 417 16.11 42.47 11.00
CA LEU A 417 15.41 41.22 10.65
C LEU A 417 16.33 40.15 10.05
N ASN A 418 17.38 40.53 9.30
CA ASN A 418 18.32 39.58 8.73
C ASN A 418 19.21 38.92 9.80
N ASN A 419 19.60 39.67 10.84
CA ASN A 419 20.38 39.12 11.94
C ASN A 419 19.55 38.12 12.79
N VAL A 420 18.25 38.40 12.98
CA VAL A 420 17.33 37.49 13.68
C VAL A 420 17.05 36.23 12.85
N SER A 421 16.98 36.33 11.53
CA SER A 421 16.81 35.18 10.63
C SER A 421 18.08 34.30 10.60
N GLU A 422 19.27 34.90 10.56
CA GLU A 422 20.54 34.16 10.64
C GLU A 422 20.76 33.49 12.00
N GLU A 423 20.46 34.16 13.11
CA GLU A 423 20.56 33.54 14.44
C GLU A 423 19.56 32.40 14.62
N ASN A 424 18.34 32.55 14.11
CA ASN A 424 17.33 31.50 14.15
C ASN A 424 17.72 30.32 13.24
N ALA A 425 18.28 30.58 12.06
CA ALA A 425 18.82 29.54 11.18
C ALA A 425 20.00 28.80 11.83
N LYS A 426 20.93 29.50 12.48
CA LYS A 426 22.05 28.91 13.22
C LYS A 426 21.56 28.07 14.41
N LYS A 427 20.54 28.52 15.15
CA LYS A 427 19.91 27.74 16.24
C LYS A 427 19.22 26.48 15.72
N ILE A 428 18.54 26.54 14.58
CA ILE A 428 17.89 25.37 13.95
C ILE A 428 18.95 24.35 13.50
N ILE A 429 20.02 24.81 12.85
CA ILE A 429 21.14 23.95 12.40
C ILE A 429 21.81 23.29 13.61
N GLN A 430 22.07 24.04 14.68
CA GLN A 430 22.67 23.51 15.91
C GLN A 430 21.76 22.48 16.62
N GLN A 431 20.45 22.72 16.64
CA GLN A 431 19.48 21.74 17.16
C GLN A 431 19.42 20.47 16.29
N GLN A 432 19.54 20.59 14.96
CA GLN A 432 19.57 19.44 14.07
C GLN A 432 20.85 18.61 14.25
N GLN A 433 22.01 19.25 14.42
CA GLN A 433 23.28 18.57 14.69
C GLN A 433 23.29 17.83 16.03
N GLN A 434 22.78 18.44 17.10
CA GLN A 434 22.64 17.75 18.39
C GLN A 434 21.71 16.53 18.30
N LYS A 435 20.66 16.61 17.48
CA LYS A 435 19.72 15.50 17.28
C LYS A 435 20.31 14.36 16.46
N ILE A 436 21.19 14.67 15.50
CA ILE A 436 21.96 13.68 14.75
C ILE A 436 22.94 12.97 15.68
N GLU A 437 23.68 13.69 16.52
CA GLU A 437 24.64 13.12 17.48
C GLU A 437 23.95 12.24 18.54
N GLU A 438 22.75 12.63 19.00
CA GLU A 438 21.91 11.81 19.89
C GLU A 438 21.45 10.51 19.22
N LEU A 439 21.04 10.57 17.94
CA LEU A 439 20.62 9.41 17.16
C LEU A 439 21.79 8.45 16.86
N GLU A 440 22.98 9.00 16.60
CA GLU A 440 24.21 8.22 16.44
C GLU A 440 24.60 7.51 17.75
N LYS A 441 24.52 8.19 18.90
CA LYS A 441 24.70 7.56 20.23
C LYS A 441 23.67 6.47 20.51
N GLN A 442 22.43 6.63 20.07
CA GLN A 442 21.39 5.60 20.22
C GLN A 442 21.63 4.38 19.30
N LEU A 443 22.17 4.60 18.10
CA LEU A 443 22.58 3.53 17.20
C LEU A 443 23.79 2.76 17.72
N GLU A 444 24.77 3.45 18.31
CA GLU A 444 25.96 2.83 18.89
C GLU A 444 25.61 2.01 20.15
N LYS A 445 24.69 2.51 21.00
CA LYS A 445 24.13 1.73 22.12
C LYS A 445 23.36 0.49 21.68
N ARG A 446 22.70 0.52 20.50
CA ARG A 446 22.00 -0.64 19.92
C ARG A 446 22.95 -1.65 19.29
N LYS A 447 24.16 -1.25 18.88
CA LYS A 447 25.20 -2.17 18.40
C LYS A 447 25.94 -2.88 19.54
N GLY A 448 26.00 -2.28 20.73
CA GLY A 448 26.68 -2.86 21.91
C GLY A 448 25.91 -3.95 22.68
N SER A 449 24.62 -4.17 22.41
CA SER A 449 23.79 -5.11 23.17
C SER A 449 23.35 -6.33 22.35
N LYS A 450 24.29 -7.23 22.02
CA LYS A 450 23.94 -8.63 21.71
C LYS A 450 24.96 -9.58 22.34
N SER A 451 24.64 -10.08 23.54
CA SER A 451 25.21 -11.32 24.04
C SER A 451 24.10 -12.33 24.38
N LYS A 452 24.21 -13.51 23.74
CA LYS A 452 23.94 -14.88 24.20
C LYS A 452 22.53 -15.26 24.72
N SER A 453 21.89 -16.16 23.96
CA SER A 453 21.16 -17.38 24.41
C SER A 453 20.47 -17.98 23.16
N SER A 454 21.09 -18.92 22.43
CA SER A 454 21.16 -20.38 22.59
C SER A 454 19.96 -21.18 22.05
N LYS A 455 20.28 -21.96 21.00
CA LYS A 455 19.84 -23.31 20.60
C LYS A 455 18.47 -23.55 19.94
N ALA A 456 18.60 -23.95 18.67
CA ALA A 456 18.03 -25.12 17.99
C ALA A 456 16.59 -25.04 17.44
N SER A 457 16.50 -24.94 16.12
CA SER A 457 15.97 -26.03 15.28
C SER A 457 16.28 -25.73 13.82
N ASP A 458 17.44 -26.20 13.35
CA ASP A 458 17.76 -26.33 11.95
C ASP A 458 16.93 -27.45 11.34
N ASN A 459 16.11 -27.14 10.33
CA ASN A 459 16.00 -27.93 9.10
C ASN A 459 15.12 -27.16 8.12
N TRP A 460 15.33 -27.39 6.82
CA TRP A 460 14.67 -26.77 5.66
C TRP A 460 15.28 -25.45 5.19
N ASN A 461 16.46 -25.54 4.56
CA ASN A 461 16.74 -24.80 3.32
C ASN A 461 17.96 -25.39 2.63
N ALA A 462 17.71 -26.36 1.75
CA ALA A 462 18.65 -26.80 0.74
C ALA A 462 17.90 -26.95 -0.58
N VAL A 463 17.77 -25.87 -1.36
CA VAL A 463 17.48 -25.94 -2.80
C VAL A 463 18.24 -24.82 -3.51
N LEU A 464 19.44 -25.19 -3.93
CA LEU A 464 20.06 -24.95 -5.24
C LEU A 464 19.55 -23.76 -6.05
N THR A 465 20.41 -22.76 -6.22
CA THR A 465 20.33 -21.80 -7.33
C THR A 465 21.57 -21.97 -8.20
N PRO A 466 21.42 -21.92 -9.52
CA PRO A 466 22.51 -21.45 -10.35
C PRO A 466 22.08 -20.26 -11.19
N LYS A 467 23.01 -19.30 -11.31
CA LYS A 467 22.98 -18.20 -12.25
C LYS A 467 24.24 -18.28 -13.10
N THR A 468 24.02 -18.47 -14.38
CA THR A 468 24.82 -18.01 -15.52
C THR A 468 23.73 -17.54 -16.49
N THR A 469 23.48 -16.23 -16.59
CA THR A 469 24.17 -15.34 -17.51
C THR A 469 24.16 -13.91 -16.94
N LYS A 470 25.34 -13.32 -16.74
CA LYS A 470 25.51 -11.89 -16.48
C LYS A 470 26.62 -11.38 -17.41
N GLN A 471 26.24 -11.15 -18.66
CA GLN A 471 26.96 -10.31 -19.59
C GLN A 471 25.89 -9.73 -20.51
N PHE A 472 25.90 -8.40 -20.64
CA PHE A 472 24.86 -7.51 -21.18
C PHE A 472 23.72 -7.12 -20.22
N PHE A 473 23.55 -5.80 -20.10
CA PHE A 473 22.64 -5.01 -19.25
C PHE A 473 23.07 -4.81 -17.78
N GLU A 474 23.99 -3.85 -17.58
CA GLU A 474 23.83 -2.89 -16.48
C GLU A 474 22.75 -1.89 -16.92
N GLU A 475 21.61 -1.89 -16.24
CA GLU A 475 20.57 -0.88 -16.40
C GLU A 475 20.38 -0.19 -15.05
N SER A 476 20.47 1.14 -15.09
CA SER A 476 20.34 2.06 -13.97
C SER A 476 18.95 1.94 -13.32
N ASP A 477 18.88 1.99 -11.99
CA ASP A 477 17.67 1.84 -11.16
C ASP A 477 16.72 3.06 -11.20
N GLU A 478 16.78 3.89 -12.24
CA GLU A 478 15.95 5.08 -12.41
C GLU A 478 15.26 5.01 -13.77
N ASP A 479 14.01 4.53 -13.79
CA ASP A 479 12.94 4.84 -14.77
C ASP A 479 11.80 3.80 -14.70
N LEU A 480 11.15 3.69 -13.54
CA LEU A 480 9.93 2.89 -13.36
C LEU A 480 8.70 3.76 -13.11
N GLU A 481 8.45 4.72 -13.98
CA GLU A 481 7.13 5.37 -14.12
C GLU A 481 6.80 5.59 -15.59
N ASN A 482 6.33 4.55 -16.29
CA ASN A 482 5.25 4.61 -17.29
C ASN A 482 5.05 3.25 -17.96
N LEU A 483 4.06 2.50 -17.48
CA LEU A 483 3.51 1.33 -18.18
C LEU A 483 1.98 1.43 -18.16
N ASP A 484 1.46 2.29 -19.02
CA ASP A 484 0.11 2.15 -19.55
C ASP A 484 0.20 2.21 -21.07
N ASP A 485 0.44 1.05 -21.69
CA ASP A 485 0.02 0.74 -23.06
C ASP A 485 0.31 -0.74 -23.37
N SER A 486 -0.65 -1.61 -23.05
CA SER A 486 -0.66 -3.02 -23.48
C SER A 486 -2.07 -3.40 -23.92
N MET A 487 -2.54 -2.75 -24.98
CA MET A 487 -3.85 -3.03 -25.58
C MET A 487 -3.78 -3.65 -26.98
N ASN A 488 -2.64 -4.20 -27.45
CA ASN A 488 -2.64 -4.91 -28.73
C ASN A 488 -1.51 -5.92 -28.97
N ASP A 489 -1.45 -6.99 -28.16
CA ASP A 489 -0.71 -8.21 -28.52
C ASP A 489 -1.73 -9.36 -28.69
N PRO A 490 -1.78 -10.08 -29.83
CA PRO A 490 -2.71 -11.19 -30.05
C PRO A 490 -2.27 -12.53 -29.42
N ASP A 491 -0.98 -12.78 -29.24
CA ASP A 491 -0.44 -14.14 -29.01
C ASP A 491 -0.45 -14.55 -27.52
N TRP A 492 -0.35 -13.59 -26.61
CA TRP A 492 -0.44 -13.88 -25.17
C TRP A 492 -1.80 -14.45 -24.75
N ARG A 493 -2.87 -14.20 -25.53
CA ARG A 493 -4.25 -14.59 -25.23
C ARG A 493 -4.51 -16.11 -25.26
N ASN A 494 -3.61 -16.90 -25.84
CA ASN A 494 -3.79 -18.35 -25.95
C ASN A 494 -3.01 -19.16 -24.91
N THR A 495 -2.18 -18.52 -24.10
CA THR A 495 -1.34 -19.20 -23.11
C THR A 495 -2.14 -19.72 -21.89
N PRO A 496 -1.71 -20.83 -21.26
CA PRO A 496 -2.29 -21.32 -20.01
C PRO A 496 -2.25 -20.28 -18.88
N ILE A 497 -1.22 -19.41 -18.90
CA ILE A 497 -1.04 -18.30 -17.96
C ILE A 497 -2.12 -17.24 -18.18
N TYR A 498 -2.43 -16.85 -19.42
CA TYR A 498 -3.53 -15.91 -19.68
C TYR A 498 -4.89 -16.45 -19.24
N ARG A 499 -5.18 -17.74 -19.47
CA ARG A 499 -6.42 -18.38 -18.97
C ARG A 499 -6.48 -18.38 -17.44
N ARG A 500 -5.35 -18.65 -16.76
CA ARG A 500 -5.24 -18.58 -15.30
C ARG A 500 -5.39 -17.14 -14.78
N LEU A 501 -4.81 -16.16 -15.46
CA LEU A 501 -4.95 -14.74 -15.16
C LEU A 501 -6.37 -14.23 -15.43
N LEU A 502 -7.08 -14.73 -16.45
CA LEU A 502 -8.50 -14.44 -16.66
C LEU A 502 -9.37 -14.99 -15.53
N SER A 503 -9.08 -16.22 -15.08
CA SER A 503 -9.77 -16.84 -13.94
C SER A 503 -9.57 -16.00 -12.67
N LEU A 504 -8.33 -15.59 -12.37
CA LEU A 504 -7.98 -14.75 -11.23
C LEU A 504 -8.50 -13.30 -11.36
N LYS A 505 -8.60 -12.77 -12.59
CA LYS A 505 -9.18 -11.45 -12.88
C LYS A 505 -10.72 -11.48 -12.84
N SER A 506 -11.35 -12.65 -12.97
CA SER A 506 -12.79 -12.82 -12.76
C SER A 506 -13.17 -12.75 -11.28
N GLU A 507 -12.27 -13.17 -10.38
CA GLU A 507 -12.43 -13.08 -8.92
C GLU A 507 -12.11 -11.67 -8.39
N SER A 508 -11.14 -10.96 -8.98
CA SER A 508 -10.75 -9.61 -8.54
C SER A 508 -11.54 -8.46 -9.20
N ARG A 509 -12.41 -8.74 -10.19
CA ARG A 509 -13.40 -7.79 -10.75
C ARG A 509 -14.73 -7.81 -9.98
N ALA A 510 -14.67 -7.81 -8.65
CA ALA A 510 -15.80 -7.36 -7.85
C ALA A 510 -15.93 -5.83 -8.01
N MET A 511 -16.56 -5.38 -9.10
CA MET A 511 -17.07 -4.01 -9.21
C MET A 511 -17.86 -3.67 -7.95
N PRO A 512 -17.70 -2.45 -7.38
CA PRO A 512 -18.40 -2.07 -6.16
C PRO A 512 -19.91 -2.24 -6.39
N VAL A 513 -20.54 -3.08 -5.57
CA VAL A 513 -21.99 -3.27 -5.62
C VAL A 513 -22.62 -1.96 -5.16
N LYS A 514 -23.40 -1.31 -6.03
CA LYS A 514 -24.16 -0.12 -5.64
C LYS A 514 -25.16 -0.52 -4.55
N ARG A 515 -25.11 0.21 -3.44
CA ARG A 515 -26.05 0.11 -2.31
C ARG A 515 -26.83 1.42 -2.21
N ASN A 516 -28.06 1.34 -1.74
CA ASN A 516 -28.87 2.52 -1.44
C ASN A 516 -28.45 3.14 -0.09
N ILE A 517 -29.12 4.23 0.32
CA ILE A 517 -28.84 4.96 1.58
C ILE A 517 -28.97 4.05 2.81
N ASP A 518 -29.84 3.04 2.76
CA ASP A 518 -30.06 2.06 3.84
C ASP A 518 -29.08 0.87 3.79
N GLY A 519 -28.10 0.89 2.86
CA GLY A 519 -27.09 -0.15 2.72
C GLY A 519 -27.57 -1.42 2.00
N GLN A 520 -28.80 -1.45 1.49
CA GLN A 520 -29.33 -2.56 0.70
C GLN A 520 -28.83 -2.50 -0.76
N PRO A 521 -28.57 -3.63 -1.42
CA PRO A 521 -28.11 -3.67 -2.80
C PRO A 521 -29.16 -3.11 -3.76
N SER A 522 -28.73 -2.23 -4.68
CA SER A 522 -29.58 -1.60 -5.69
C SER A 522 -28.93 -1.74 -7.07
N CYS A 523 -29.67 -2.28 -8.05
CA CYS A 523 -29.19 -2.40 -9.43
C CYS A 523 -29.75 -1.27 -10.31
N GLY A 524 -29.04 -0.95 -11.40
CA GLY A 524 -29.47 0.01 -12.42
C GLY A 524 -29.52 -0.59 -13.82
N CYS A 525 -29.89 -1.87 -13.90
CA CYS A 525 -29.87 -2.63 -15.14
C CYS A 525 -30.93 -2.12 -16.12
N ARG A 526 -30.56 -1.85 -17.37
CA ARG A 526 -31.50 -1.55 -18.45
C ARG A 526 -32.08 -2.80 -19.13
N GLY A 527 -31.51 -3.98 -18.86
CA GLY A 527 -31.93 -5.27 -19.41
C GLY A 527 -32.55 -6.20 -18.37
N ASP A 528 -32.84 -7.43 -18.78
CA ASP A 528 -33.76 -8.36 -18.12
C ASP A 528 -33.24 -9.05 -16.84
N CYS A 529 -32.29 -8.45 -16.09
CA CYS A 529 -31.72 -8.92 -14.81
C CYS A 529 -31.48 -10.45 -14.67
N SER A 530 -31.30 -11.17 -15.78
CA SER A 530 -31.25 -12.63 -15.84
C SER A 530 -29.86 -13.18 -15.56
N THR A 531 -28.84 -12.36 -15.78
CA THR A 531 -27.42 -12.71 -15.68
C THR A 531 -26.75 -12.06 -14.47
N ARG A 532 -25.55 -12.54 -14.11
CA ARG A 532 -24.71 -11.96 -13.02
C ARG A 532 -24.16 -10.56 -13.37
N LEU A 533 -24.56 -9.96 -14.50
CA LEU A 533 -24.39 -8.53 -14.79
C LEU A 533 -25.26 -7.66 -13.87
N CYS A 534 -26.37 -8.20 -13.36
CA CYS A 534 -27.17 -7.53 -12.33
C CYS A 534 -26.51 -7.66 -10.94
N SER A 535 -26.31 -6.54 -10.25
CA SER A 535 -25.67 -6.51 -8.93
C SER A 535 -26.47 -7.26 -7.86
N CYS A 536 -27.81 -7.21 -7.91
CA CYS A 536 -28.68 -7.97 -7.00
C CYS A 536 -28.54 -9.47 -7.24
N ARG A 537 -28.60 -9.91 -8.50
CA ARG A 537 -28.44 -11.33 -8.87
C ARG A 537 -27.03 -11.87 -8.62
N LYS A 538 -26.01 -11.02 -8.75
CA LYS A 538 -24.62 -11.38 -8.41
C LYS A 538 -24.46 -11.68 -6.91
N LEU A 539 -25.23 -10.99 -6.07
CA LEU A 539 -25.30 -11.17 -4.62
C LEU A 539 -26.38 -12.17 -4.18
N GLU A 540 -26.99 -12.90 -5.12
CA GLU A 540 -28.03 -13.90 -4.85
C GLU A 540 -29.27 -13.33 -4.11
N VAL A 541 -29.57 -12.04 -4.34
CA VAL A 541 -30.76 -11.37 -3.82
C VAL A 541 -31.70 -10.93 -4.94
N HIS A 542 -33.00 -10.93 -4.67
CA HIS A 542 -34.02 -10.44 -5.60
C HIS A 542 -33.95 -8.92 -5.77
N CYS A 543 -34.26 -8.42 -6.96
CA CYS A 543 -34.47 -7.00 -7.20
C CYS A 543 -35.73 -6.54 -6.45
N THR A 544 -35.59 -5.54 -5.59
CA THR A 544 -36.69 -4.91 -4.84
C THR A 544 -37.13 -3.61 -5.51
N GLY A 545 -38.18 -2.96 -5.00
CA GLY A 545 -38.65 -1.64 -5.50
C GLY A 545 -37.60 -0.52 -5.43
N ASN A 546 -36.48 -0.74 -4.73
CA ASN A 546 -35.37 0.21 -4.63
C ASN A 546 -34.34 0.03 -5.76
N CYS A 547 -34.59 -0.88 -6.71
CA CYS A 547 -33.79 -1.07 -7.91
C CYS A 547 -34.30 -0.20 -9.07
N ARG A 548 -33.39 0.32 -9.90
CA ARG A 548 -33.73 1.11 -11.11
C ARG A 548 -33.84 0.24 -12.37
N CYS A 549 -34.02 -1.08 -12.21
CA CYS A 549 -34.32 -1.97 -13.33
C CYS A 549 -35.81 -1.90 -13.68
N GLU A 550 -36.13 -2.10 -14.94
CA GLU A 550 -37.52 -2.00 -15.41
C GLU A 550 -38.36 -3.21 -14.98
N ASP A 551 -39.48 -2.93 -14.33
CA ASP A 551 -40.27 -3.95 -13.62
C ASP A 551 -40.86 -5.04 -14.53
N GLN A 552 -41.26 -4.66 -15.74
CA GLN A 552 -41.86 -5.60 -16.69
C GLN A 552 -40.81 -6.54 -17.34
N SER A 553 -39.55 -6.11 -17.40
CA SER A 553 -38.46 -6.87 -18.01
C SER A 553 -37.56 -7.55 -16.96
N CYS A 554 -37.66 -7.20 -15.68
CA CYS A 554 -36.81 -7.75 -14.63
C CYS A 554 -37.17 -9.20 -14.25
N LYS A 555 -36.37 -10.18 -14.70
CA LYS A 555 -36.52 -11.60 -14.35
C LYS A 555 -35.96 -11.99 -12.98
N ASN A 556 -35.45 -11.03 -12.21
CA ASN A 556 -34.90 -11.24 -10.85
C ASN A 556 -35.77 -10.60 -9.77
N LYS A 557 -37.00 -10.20 -10.09
CA LYS A 557 -37.94 -9.60 -9.14
C LYS A 557 -38.68 -10.71 -8.38
N ASP A 558 -38.83 -10.55 -7.07
CA ASP A 558 -39.59 -11.50 -6.26
C ASP A 558 -41.09 -11.38 -6.57
N LYS A 559 -41.69 -12.46 -7.06
CA LYS A 559 -43.12 -12.49 -7.40
C LYS A 559 -44.01 -12.63 -6.16
N SER A 560 -43.44 -12.93 -4.99
CA SER A 560 -44.20 -13.17 -3.76
C SER A 560 -44.58 -11.91 -2.96
N VAL A 561 -44.00 -10.75 -3.29
CA VAL A 561 -44.17 -9.49 -2.51
C VAL A 561 -45.26 -8.57 -3.09
N ASN A 562 -45.87 -8.93 -4.23
CA ASN A 562 -46.78 -8.04 -4.96
C ASN A 562 -48.27 -8.17 -4.60
N GLU A 563 -48.64 -8.99 -3.60
CA GLU A 563 -50.03 -9.07 -3.10
C GLU A 563 -50.27 -8.31 -1.79
N SER A 564 -49.23 -7.78 -1.12
CA SER A 564 -49.38 -7.21 0.23
C SER A 564 -49.39 -5.67 0.32
N ASN A 565 -49.28 -4.93 -0.79
CA ASN A 565 -49.22 -3.45 -0.76
C ASN A 565 -50.28 -2.75 -1.63
N LYS A 566 -51.43 -3.40 -1.85
CA LYS A 566 -52.57 -2.77 -2.53
C LYS A 566 -53.85 -2.91 -1.72
N SER A 567 -53.89 -2.27 -0.56
CA SER A 567 -55.09 -1.65 0.04
C SER A 567 -54.74 -1.07 1.42
N LEU A 568 -55.57 -0.14 1.88
CA LEU A 568 -55.63 0.46 3.23
C LEU A 568 -54.91 1.81 3.37
N LYS A 569 -55.52 2.83 2.74
CA LYS A 569 -55.91 4.03 3.46
C LYS A 569 -57.20 3.76 4.24
N ASP A 570 -57.28 4.42 5.40
CA ASP A 570 -58.45 4.77 6.21
C ASP A 570 -59.03 3.74 7.22
N GLU A 571 -58.83 4.12 8.49
CA GLU A 571 -59.73 4.08 9.67
C GLU A 571 -60.67 2.88 9.94
N SER A 572 -60.36 2.16 11.04
CA SER A 572 -61.19 1.73 12.22
C SER A 572 -62.66 1.27 12.08
N PRO A 573 -63.23 0.53 13.06
CA PRO A 573 -62.79 -0.71 13.74
C PRO A 573 -63.97 -1.73 13.89
N SER A 574 -63.78 -2.79 14.71
CA SER A 574 -64.72 -3.89 15.10
C SER A 574 -64.66 -5.12 14.19
N SER A 575 -64.82 -6.37 14.62
CA SER A 575 -65.16 -6.98 15.90
C SER A 575 -64.69 -8.45 15.85
N ASP A 576 -64.35 -8.99 17.01
CA ASP A 576 -64.43 -10.40 17.42
C ASP A 576 -63.66 -11.52 16.70
N GLY A 577 -63.14 -12.42 17.54
CA GLY A 577 -63.38 -13.84 17.31
C GLY A 577 -62.17 -14.72 17.01
N ASP A 578 -61.23 -14.77 17.95
CA ASP A 578 -60.86 -15.97 18.72
C ASP A 578 -60.47 -17.30 18.02
N VAL A 579 -59.41 -17.91 18.58
CA VAL A 579 -58.93 -19.31 18.56
C VAL A 579 -58.99 -20.15 17.27
N THR A 580 -57.99 -20.97 16.90
CA THR A 580 -57.16 -21.85 17.74
C THR A 580 -56.02 -22.48 16.91
N PHE A 581 -54.90 -22.68 17.59
CA PHE A 581 -53.92 -23.76 17.47
C PHE A 581 -54.30 -25.03 16.67
N LYS A 582 -53.37 -25.53 15.84
CA LYS A 582 -52.63 -26.80 16.10
C LYS A 582 -51.58 -27.10 15.01
N LYS A 583 -50.30 -27.10 15.40
CA LYS A 583 -49.29 -28.10 14.93
C LYS A 583 -49.64 -29.46 15.58
N PRO A 584 -49.09 -30.64 15.17
CA PRO A 584 -47.89 -30.84 14.34
C PRO A 584 -47.99 -31.97 13.29
N ARG A 585 -47.05 -31.98 12.34
CA ARG A 585 -46.00 -33.01 12.29
C ARG A 585 -44.72 -32.42 11.74
#